data_AF-A0A7C4HEY7-F1
#
_entry.id   AF-A0A7C4HEY7-F1
#
_cell.length_a   1.000
_cell.length_b   1.000
_cell.length_c   1.000
_cell.angle_alpha   90.00
_cell.angle_beta   90.00
_cell.angle_gamma   90.00
#
_symmetry.space_group_name_H-M   'P 1'
#
loop_
_entity.id
_entity.type
_entity.pdbx_description
1 polymer ?
#
loop_
_entity_poly.entity_id
_entity_poly.type
_entity_poly.pdbx_seq_one_letter_code
_entity_poly.pdbx_strand_id
1 'polypeptide(L)'
;MEVFKNVLCPFCGCCCDDLEVEVESNKIINVRNACALGRGKFLSVSENRLLKPRVKVNGESVETGLEKAIEKTVEMVKSSNYPVFYGFGCTSCEAIKLCLEMADLSGGLADNISVVCHGPTILGLQDMGIPSATLGQVRHRADLILYWGCNPLEAHPRHMMRYGPLSTGRFVTGRKDRRMVVVDVRKTPTAAMADMFIQVRPNTDFEILTALRALINDLDLEVEEVGGVAVAKLEELADIMVNARFGALFFGLGLTMSYGKEHNIEAAIALTRDLNKKTKFVMIPMRGHFNVTGANEVFTWQTGYPFCVDFSMGYPRYNPGETSAVDVLARGECDLLFVVGADPCSHLPYSIVEKLKNVKLIVLDPSITPTVKMADVAIPVAYVGIETAGTAYRMDGVPIQLKKIIEPPPGILSDVEILTHILRRLR
;
A
#
# COMPACT_ATOMS: atom_id res chain seq x y z
N MET A 1 4.32 10.17 -33.14
CA MET A 1 3.55 9.49 -32.09
C MET A 1 4.03 8.05 -31.93
N GLU A 2 4.47 7.69 -30.73
CA GLU A 2 4.87 6.33 -30.33
C GLU A 2 3.81 5.72 -29.42
N VAL A 3 3.60 4.41 -29.50
CA VAL A 3 2.62 3.71 -28.65
C VAL A 3 3.32 2.60 -27.86
N PHE A 4 3.39 2.78 -26.55
CA PHE A 4 3.94 1.80 -25.63
C PHE A 4 2.84 0.84 -25.20
N LYS A 5 3.05 -0.46 -25.41
CA LYS A 5 2.10 -1.51 -25.01
C LYS A 5 2.57 -2.27 -23.78
N ASN A 6 1.61 -2.90 -23.10
CA ASN A 6 1.85 -3.66 -21.87
C ASN A 6 2.61 -2.81 -20.85
N VAL A 7 2.13 -1.58 -20.67
CA VAL A 7 2.66 -0.64 -19.68
C VAL A 7 2.01 -0.97 -18.33
N LEU A 8 2.83 -0.97 -17.30
CA LEU A 8 2.41 -1.18 -15.92
C LEU A 8 1.97 0.15 -15.30
N CYS A 9 0.84 0.14 -14.58
CA CYS A 9 0.29 1.31 -13.92
C CYS A 9 0.92 1.51 -12.53
N PRO A 10 1.66 2.60 -12.27
CA PRO A 10 2.30 2.88 -10.98
C PRO A 10 1.38 3.67 -10.03
N PHE A 11 0.14 3.19 -9.83
CA PHE A 11 -0.84 3.85 -8.95
C PHE A 11 -1.20 2.99 -7.72
N CYS A 12 -2.13 2.05 -7.87
CA CYS A 12 -2.56 1.17 -6.78
C CYS A 12 -1.98 -0.25 -6.90
N GLY A 13 -2.12 -1.05 -5.85
CA GLY A 13 -1.62 -2.43 -5.77
C GLY A 13 -2.22 -3.42 -6.77
N CYS A 14 -3.13 -3.00 -7.66
CA CYS A 14 -3.55 -3.81 -8.81
C CYS A 14 -2.49 -3.87 -9.90
N CYS A 15 -1.62 -2.85 -9.98
CA CYS A 15 -0.51 -2.74 -10.94
C CYS A 15 -0.89 -3.23 -12.35
N CYS A 16 -1.86 -2.55 -12.97
CA CYS A 16 -2.39 -3.01 -14.25
C CYS A 16 -1.31 -3.02 -15.33
N ASP A 17 -1.12 -4.15 -16.02
CA ASP A 17 0.00 -4.43 -16.94
C ASP A 17 -0.41 -4.44 -18.43
N ASP A 18 -1.61 -3.96 -18.74
CA ASP A 18 -2.23 -3.97 -20.08
C ASP A 18 -2.53 -2.55 -20.60
N LEU A 19 -1.87 -1.52 -20.05
CA LEU A 19 -2.04 -0.15 -20.53
C LEU A 19 -1.36 0.03 -21.89
N GLU A 20 -1.99 0.85 -22.74
CA GLU A 20 -1.36 1.40 -23.94
C GLU A 20 -1.19 2.90 -23.73
N VAL A 21 0.05 3.38 -23.81
CA VAL A 21 0.40 4.80 -23.59
C VAL A 21 0.86 5.41 -24.91
N GLU A 22 0.14 6.44 -25.36
CA GLU A 22 0.45 7.17 -26.58
C GLU A 22 1.30 8.40 -26.21
N VAL A 23 2.48 8.52 -26.83
CA VAL A 23 3.48 9.55 -26.56
C VAL A 23 3.79 10.34 -27.84
N GLU A 24 3.87 11.65 -27.71
CA GLU A 24 4.31 12.55 -28.78
C GLU A 24 5.25 13.61 -28.21
N SER A 25 6.41 13.80 -28.82
CA SER A 25 7.40 14.79 -28.40
C SER A 25 7.72 14.74 -26.89
N ASN A 26 7.96 13.54 -26.38
CA ASN A 26 8.23 13.26 -24.95
C ASN A 26 7.07 13.60 -23.98
N LYS A 27 5.84 13.77 -24.49
CA LYS A 27 4.64 14.03 -23.69
C LYS A 27 3.63 12.91 -23.86
N ILE A 28 3.05 12.45 -22.77
CA ILE A 28 1.95 11.48 -22.79
C ILE A 28 0.67 12.23 -23.18
N ILE A 29 0.07 11.84 -24.30
CA ILE A 29 -1.14 12.49 -24.83
C ILE A 29 -2.41 11.68 -24.53
N ASN A 30 -2.28 10.36 -24.35
CA ASN A 30 -3.41 9.49 -24.10
C ASN A 30 -2.96 8.19 -23.42
N VAL A 31 -3.88 7.58 -22.66
CA VAL A 31 -3.68 6.29 -22.01
C VAL A 31 -4.94 5.45 -22.17
N ARG A 32 -4.84 4.33 -22.87
CA ARG A 32 -5.91 3.35 -23.00
C ARG A 32 -5.79 2.29 -21.92
N ASN A 33 -6.91 1.67 -21.59
CA ASN A 33 -7.06 0.65 -20.54
C ASN A 33 -6.70 1.14 -19.11
N ALA A 34 -6.37 2.40 -18.87
CA ALA A 34 -6.27 2.93 -17.51
C ALA A 34 -7.65 3.30 -16.95
N CYS A 35 -7.87 3.12 -15.64
CA CYS A 35 -8.98 3.78 -14.95
C CYS A 35 -8.70 5.28 -14.78
N ALA A 36 -9.68 6.03 -14.28
CA ALA A 36 -9.54 7.47 -14.03
C ALA A 36 -8.30 7.82 -13.19
N LEU A 37 -7.99 7.04 -12.14
CA LEU A 37 -6.83 7.28 -11.28
C LEU A 37 -5.49 7.05 -12.01
N GLY A 38 -5.37 5.93 -12.72
CA GLY A 38 -4.18 5.63 -13.52
C GLY A 38 -3.99 6.63 -14.66
N ARG A 39 -5.07 6.97 -15.38
CA ARG A 39 -5.06 7.98 -16.44
C ARG A 39 -4.65 9.35 -15.90
N GLY A 40 -5.19 9.74 -14.74
CA GLY A 40 -4.79 10.95 -14.04
C GLY A 40 -3.29 10.98 -13.80
N LYS A 41 -2.74 9.93 -13.18
CA LYS A 41 -1.29 9.81 -12.89
C LYS A 41 -0.39 9.99 -14.12
N PHE A 42 -0.74 9.38 -15.26
CA PHE A 42 0.06 9.48 -16.48
C PHE A 42 -0.10 10.81 -17.22
N LEU A 43 -1.29 11.41 -17.23
CA LEU A 43 -1.54 12.67 -17.94
C LEU A 43 -1.09 13.90 -17.14
N SER A 44 -1.08 13.82 -15.81
CA SER A 44 -0.70 14.93 -14.93
C SER A 44 0.77 14.92 -14.52
N VAL A 45 1.63 14.16 -15.22
CA VAL A 45 3.07 14.03 -14.90
C VAL A 45 3.79 15.38 -14.83
N SER A 46 3.40 16.34 -15.69
CA SER A 46 3.95 17.70 -15.70
C SER A 46 3.24 18.67 -14.75
N GLU A 47 2.09 18.30 -14.16
CA GLU A 47 1.32 19.16 -13.27
C GLU A 47 1.89 19.15 -11.85
N ASN A 48 1.94 20.31 -11.19
CA ASN A 48 2.50 20.46 -9.85
C ASN A 48 3.88 19.82 -9.67
N ARG A 49 4.71 19.81 -10.73
CA ARG A 49 6.02 19.17 -10.75
C ARG A 49 7.04 19.96 -9.91
N LEU A 50 7.80 19.27 -9.07
CA LEU A 50 9.01 19.84 -8.47
C LEU A 50 10.14 19.78 -9.52
N LEU A 51 10.66 20.94 -9.92
CA LEU A 51 11.65 21.06 -11.01
C LEU A 51 13.06 21.35 -10.53
N LYS A 52 13.22 21.87 -9.31
CA LYS A 52 14.51 22.13 -8.70
C LYS A 52 14.50 21.74 -7.24
N PRO A 53 15.66 21.31 -6.70
CA PRO A 53 15.83 21.16 -5.27
C PRO A 53 15.52 22.46 -4.53
N ARG A 54 15.02 22.33 -3.30
CA ARG A 54 14.76 23.45 -2.40
C ARG A 54 15.37 23.16 -1.05
N VAL A 55 15.92 24.19 -0.42
CA VAL A 55 16.45 24.13 0.95
C VAL A 55 15.87 25.29 1.75
N LYS A 56 15.53 25.05 3.02
CA LYS A 56 15.05 26.09 3.92
C LYS A 56 16.24 26.89 4.49
N VAL A 57 16.21 28.21 4.30
CA VAL A 57 17.21 29.16 4.81
C VAL A 57 16.46 30.25 5.56
N ASN A 58 16.78 30.46 6.84
CA ASN A 58 16.10 31.44 7.71
C ASN A 58 14.56 31.30 7.73
N GLY A 59 14.04 30.07 7.67
CA GLY A 59 12.60 29.80 7.66
C GLY A 59 11.95 29.81 6.27
N GLU A 60 12.64 30.28 5.23
CA GLU A 60 12.10 30.38 3.87
C GLU A 60 12.65 29.29 2.94
N SER A 61 11.78 28.68 2.13
CA SER A 61 12.17 27.63 1.18
C SER A 61 12.68 28.23 -0.14
N VAL A 62 13.99 28.16 -0.37
CA VAL A 62 14.67 28.72 -1.54
C VAL A 62 15.12 27.63 -2.52
N GLU A 63 15.03 27.90 -3.83
CA GLU A 63 15.57 27.00 -4.86
C GLU A 63 17.09 26.87 -4.76
N THR A 64 17.63 25.69 -5.05
CA THR A 64 19.07 25.44 -5.02
C THR A 64 19.52 24.39 -6.05
N GLY A 65 20.84 24.21 -6.17
CA GLY A 65 21.44 23.16 -6.99
C GLY A 65 21.42 21.80 -6.31
N LEU A 66 21.40 20.73 -7.10
CA LEU A 66 21.34 19.36 -6.59
C LEU A 66 22.47 19.03 -5.63
N GLU A 67 23.70 19.44 -5.96
CA GLU A 67 24.87 19.16 -5.11
C GLU A 67 24.71 19.75 -3.70
N LYS A 68 24.34 21.03 -3.61
CA LYS A 68 24.10 21.72 -2.33
C LYS A 68 22.94 21.08 -1.54
N ALA A 69 21.89 20.64 -2.22
CA ALA A 69 20.79 19.93 -1.55
C ALA A 69 21.24 18.57 -0.99
N ILE A 70 22.06 17.82 -1.73
CA ILE A 70 22.61 16.54 -1.24
C ILE A 70 23.57 16.78 -0.08
N GLU A 71 24.47 17.77 -0.16
CA GLU A 71 25.37 18.14 0.94
C GLU A 71 24.57 18.43 2.22
N LYS A 72 23.50 19.23 2.11
CA LYS A 72 22.64 19.56 3.25
C LYS A 72 21.92 18.32 3.80
N THR A 73 21.42 17.45 2.93
CA THR A 73 20.83 16.17 3.32
C THR A 73 21.80 15.30 4.10
N VAL A 74 23.04 15.15 3.62
CA VAL A 74 24.09 14.35 4.29
C VAL A 74 24.43 14.95 5.66
N GLU A 75 24.58 16.28 5.74
CA GLU A 75 24.81 16.99 7.02
C GLU A 75 23.68 16.74 8.02
N MET A 76 22.42 16.83 7.57
CA MET A 76 21.25 16.61 8.42
C MET A 76 21.16 15.17 8.92
N VAL A 77 21.42 14.17 8.06
CA VAL A 77 21.44 12.76 8.45
C VAL A 77 22.57 12.47 9.42
N LYS A 78 23.81 12.95 9.16
CA LYS A 78 24.96 12.73 10.07
C LYS A 78 24.80 13.43 11.42
N SER A 79 24.00 14.49 11.51
CA SER A 79 23.76 15.25 12.75
C SER A 79 22.48 14.83 13.50
N SER A 80 21.74 13.86 12.97
CA SER A 80 20.53 13.33 13.61
C SER A 80 20.90 12.25 14.61
N ASN A 81 20.25 12.28 15.78
CA ASN A 81 20.40 11.26 16.80
C ASN A 81 19.47 10.07 16.56
N TYR A 82 18.28 10.33 16.01
CA TYR A 82 17.32 9.26 15.72
C TYR A 82 16.52 9.57 14.45
N PRO A 83 17.12 9.34 13.27
CA PRO A 83 16.46 9.61 12.00
C PRO A 83 15.42 8.53 11.69
N VAL A 84 14.28 8.95 11.16
CA VAL A 84 13.22 8.06 10.65
C VAL A 84 13.16 8.16 9.14
N PHE A 85 13.40 7.04 8.46
CA PHE A 85 13.24 6.87 7.02
C PHE A 85 11.83 6.31 6.74
N TYR A 86 10.99 7.08 6.04
CA TYR A 86 9.56 6.80 5.91
C TYR A 86 9.05 6.87 4.47
N GLY A 87 8.09 6.00 4.14
CA GLY A 87 7.29 6.10 2.92
C GLY A 87 7.30 4.81 2.08
N PHE A 88 8.08 4.83 1.00
CA PHE A 88 8.43 3.67 0.16
C PHE A 88 7.30 3.04 -0.69
N GLY A 89 6.06 3.49 -0.54
CA GLY A 89 4.92 2.95 -1.29
C GLY A 89 4.89 3.31 -2.78
N CYS A 90 5.55 4.41 -3.16
CA CYS A 90 5.50 4.98 -4.51
C CYS A 90 6.88 5.12 -5.19
N THR A 91 7.82 4.23 -4.87
CA THR A 91 9.18 4.18 -5.44
C THR A 91 9.54 2.73 -5.83
N SER A 92 10.73 2.51 -6.37
CA SER A 92 11.24 1.21 -6.83
C SER A 92 11.87 0.41 -5.68
N CYS A 93 11.91 -0.92 -5.79
CA CYS A 93 12.60 -1.77 -4.80
C CYS A 93 14.09 -1.40 -4.65
N GLU A 94 14.72 -0.95 -5.73
CA GLU A 94 16.11 -0.52 -5.78
C GLU A 94 16.36 0.71 -4.90
N ALA A 95 15.47 1.70 -4.93
CA ALA A 95 15.56 2.89 -4.09
C ALA A 95 15.32 2.56 -2.61
N ILE A 96 14.36 1.67 -2.33
CA ILE A 96 14.04 1.21 -0.97
C ILE A 96 15.26 0.56 -0.32
N LYS A 97 15.99 -0.29 -1.07
CA LYS A 97 17.21 -0.94 -0.61
C LYS A 97 18.28 0.07 -0.16
N LEU A 98 18.46 1.15 -0.91
CA LEU A 98 19.43 2.20 -0.58
C LEU A 98 19.01 2.94 0.70
N CYS A 99 17.71 3.21 0.90
CA CYS A 99 17.23 3.87 2.11
C CYS A 99 17.37 2.99 3.35
N LEU A 100 17.16 1.68 3.24
CA LEU A 100 17.43 0.75 4.34
C LEU A 100 18.90 0.75 4.74
N GLU A 101 19.81 0.80 3.76
CA GLU A 101 21.24 0.91 4.08
C GLU A 101 21.58 2.25 4.75
N MET A 102 20.94 3.34 4.36
CA MET A 102 21.09 4.63 5.03
C MET A 102 20.55 4.61 6.47
N ALA A 103 19.43 3.93 6.70
CA ALA A 103 18.86 3.75 8.04
C ALA A 103 19.80 2.94 8.94
N ASP A 104 20.34 1.83 8.44
CA ASP A 104 21.33 1.01 9.13
C ASP A 104 22.59 1.81 9.49
N LEU A 105 23.20 2.49 8.50
CA LEU A 105 24.40 3.31 8.70
C LEU A 105 24.22 4.45 9.70
N SER A 106 23.00 4.99 9.81
CA SER A 106 22.70 6.10 10.72
C SER A 106 22.17 5.64 12.08
N GLY A 107 21.98 4.33 12.30
CA GLY A 107 21.32 3.81 13.51
C GLY A 107 19.88 4.30 13.65
N GLY A 108 19.22 4.59 12.53
CA GLY A 108 17.88 5.13 12.48
C GLY A 108 16.78 4.06 12.45
N LEU A 109 15.55 4.53 12.33
CA LEU A 109 14.37 3.70 12.09
C LEU A 109 14.00 3.76 10.61
N ALA A 110 13.74 2.60 9.99
CA ALA A 110 13.07 2.52 8.70
C ALA A 110 11.64 2.00 8.85
N ASP A 111 10.68 2.71 8.26
CA ASP A 111 9.28 2.29 8.24
C ASP A 111 8.63 2.63 6.89
N ASN A 112 7.62 1.87 6.50
CA ASN A 112 6.89 2.13 5.25
C ASN A 112 5.41 2.37 5.53
N ILE A 113 4.70 2.88 4.53
CA ILE A 113 3.27 3.22 4.63
C ILE A 113 2.34 2.07 5.06
N SER A 114 2.84 0.82 5.15
CA SER A 114 2.07 -0.27 5.75
C SER A 114 1.62 0.08 7.17
N VAL A 115 2.41 0.82 7.95
CA VAL A 115 2.06 1.23 9.32
C VAL A 115 0.69 1.93 9.43
N VAL A 116 0.27 2.65 8.40
CA VAL A 116 -1.06 3.31 8.31
C VAL A 116 -1.98 2.65 7.27
N CYS A 117 -1.69 1.41 6.88
CA CYS A 117 -2.45 0.69 5.86
C CYS A 117 -2.68 -0.79 6.23
N HIS A 118 -1.79 -1.68 5.80
CA HIS A 118 -1.90 -3.14 6.01
C HIS A 118 -0.88 -3.67 7.02
N GLY A 119 -0.30 -2.83 7.88
CA GLY A 119 0.56 -3.23 9.00
C GLY A 119 -0.13 -4.23 9.92
N PRO A 120 -1.40 -4.01 10.32
CA PRO A 120 -2.16 -5.00 11.07
C PRO A 120 -2.36 -6.35 10.34
N THR A 121 -2.36 -6.34 9.00
CA THR A 121 -2.34 -7.59 8.22
C THR A 121 -1.04 -8.35 8.38
N ILE A 122 0.08 -7.63 8.47
CA ILE A 122 1.40 -8.22 8.67
C ILE A 122 1.54 -8.79 10.09
N LEU A 123 0.97 -8.13 11.10
CA LEU A 123 0.93 -8.66 12.46
C LEU A 123 0.09 -9.96 12.51
N GLY A 124 -1.14 -9.92 12.02
CA GLY A 124 -2.00 -11.11 12.02
C GLY A 124 -1.44 -12.30 11.22
N LEU A 125 -0.73 -12.05 10.10
CA LEU A 125 -0.10 -13.14 9.34
C LEU A 125 1.14 -13.71 10.05
N GLN A 126 1.87 -12.91 10.85
CA GLN A 126 3.02 -13.39 11.62
C GLN A 126 2.58 -14.40 12.68
N ASP A 127 1.41 -14.16 13.31
CA ASP A 127 0.87 -15.04 14.34
C ASP A 127 0.15 -16.27 13.76
N MET A 128 -0.60 -16.11 12.68
CA MET A 128 -1.56 -17.12 12.22
C MET A 128 -1.25 -17.74 10.85
N GLY A 129 -0.27 -17.20 10.12
CA GLY A 129 -0.04 -17.46 8.70
C GLY A 129 -1.09 -16.81 7.80
N ILE A 130 -1.05 -17.04 6.48
CA ILE A 130 -2.11 -16.57 5.57
C ILE A 130 -2.39 -17.57 4.43
N PRO A 131 -3.61 -18.12 4.32
CA PRO A 131 -4.01 -18.95 3.18
C PRO A 131 -4.30 -18.07 1.96
N SER A 132 -3.27 -17.69 1.20
CA SER A 132 -3.36 -16.79 0.05
C SER A 132 -3.25 -17.51 -1.31
N ALA A 133 -3.36 -16.76 -2.40
CA ALA A 133 -3.07 -17.16 -3.77
C ALA A 133 -2.80 -15.93 -4.65
N THR A 134 -2.30 -16.15 -5.87
CA THR A 134 -2.19 -15.07 -6.86
C THR A 134 -3.57 -14.69 -7.42
N LEU A 135 -3.70 -13.45 -7.88
CA LEU A 135 -4.92 -12.93 -8.53
C LEU A 135 -5.31 -13.74 -9.77
N GLY A 136 -4.36 -14.42 -10.41
CA GLY A 136 -4.62 -15.36 -11.50
C GLY A 136 -5.44 -16.58 -11.05
N GLN A 137 -5.20 -17.13 -9.86
CA GLN A 137 -6.01 -18.24 -9.34
C GLN A 137 -7.46 -17.79 -9.12
N VAL A 138 -7.65 -16.62 -8.51
CA VAL A 138 -8.99 -16.04 -8.30
C VAL A 138 -9.70 -15.81 -9.63
N ARG A 139 -9.02 -15.15 -10.58
CA ARG A 139 -9.55 -14.92 -11.92
C ARG A 139 -10.01 -16.22 -12.57
N HIS A 140 -9.25 -17.30 -12.50
CA HIS A 140 -9.59 -18.51 -13.25
C HIS A 140 -10.56 -19.44 -12.55
N ARG A 141 -10.64 -19.43 -11.20
CA ARG A 141 -11.31 -20.48 -10.41
C ARG A 141 -12.41 -19.98 -9.48
N ALA A 142 -12.34 -18.75 -8.98
CA ALA A 142 -13.21 -18.32 -7.90
C ALA A 142 -14.66 -18.16 -8.35
N ASP A 143 -15.57 -18.95 -7.77
CA ASP A 143 -17.02 -18.84 -7.97
C ASP A 143 -17.72 -18.08 -6.84
N LEU A 144 -17.01 -17.82 -5.74
CA LEU A 144 -17.44 -16.91 -4.68
C LEU A 144 -16.36 -15.85 -4.42
N ILE A 145 -16.75 -14.58 -4.42
CA ILE A 145 -15.88 -13.45 -4.13
C ILE A 145 -16.51 -12.61 -3.02
N LEU A 146 -15.79 -12.47 -1.91
CA LEU A 146 -16.13 -11.59 -0.80
C LEU A 146 -15.24 -10.34 -0.88
N TYR A 147 -15.85 -9.17 -0.74
CA TYR A 147 -15.14 -7.93 -0.43
C TYR A 147 -15.52 -7.49 0.98
N TRP A 148 -14.55 -7.48 1.90
CA TRP A 148 -14.78 -7.16 3.31
C TRP A 148 -14.03 -5.89 3.71
N GLY A 149 -14.77 -4.84 4.08
CA GLY A 149 -14.16 -3.57 4.50
C GLY A 149 -13.30 -2.94 3.40
N CYS A 150 -13.70 -3.11 2.14
CA CYS A 150 -13.00 -2.52 0.99
C CYS A 150 -13.97 -2.15 -0.15
N ASN A 151 -13.66 -1.04 -0.83
CA ASN A 151 -14.44 -0.53 -1.96
C ASN A 151 -13.59 -0.50 -3.26
N PRO A 152 -13.36 -1.65 -3.91
CA PRO A 152 -12.52 -1.74 -5.11
C PRO A 152 -12.95 -0.81 -6.25
N LEU A 153 -14.23 -0.50 -6.44
CA LEU A 153 -14.64 0.42 -7.52
C LEU A 153 -14.02 1.82 -7.40
N GLU A 154 -13.76 2.29 -6.19
CA GLU A 154 -13.13 3.59 -5.94
C GLU A 154 -11.62 3.46 -5.72
N ALA A 155 -11.17 2.50 -4.90
CA ALA A 155 -9.77 2.39 -4.49
C ALA A 155 -8.90 1.60 -5.49
N HIS A 156 -9.49 0.60 -6.15
CA HIS A 156 -8.81 -0.29 -7.09
C HIS A 156 -9.65 -0.52 -8.35
N PRO A 157 -9.99 0.52 -9.15
CA PRO A 157 -11.18 0.51 -10.00
C PRO A 157 -11.23 -0.61 -11.06
N ARG A 158 -10.07 -1.12 -11.50
CA ARG A 158 -9.99 -2.23 -12.46
C ARG A 158 -9.91 -3.62 -11.82
N HIS A 159 -9.85 -3.72 -10.49
CA HIS A 159 -9.73 -5.00 -9.78
C HIS A 159 -10.84 -5.97 -10.17
N MET A 160 -12.11 -5.52 -10.09
CA MET A 160 -13.27 -6.37 -10.39
C MET A 160 -13.25 -6.88 -11.84
N MET A 161 -12.83 -6.03 -12.79
CA MET A 161 -12.74 -6.36 -14.21
C MET A 161 -11.60 -7.33 -14.53
N ARG A 162 -10.46 -7.20 -13.86
CA ARG A 162 -9.26 -7.98 -14.19
C ARG A 162 -9.17 -9.29 -13.44
N TYR A 163 -9.62 -9.30 -12.19
CA TYR A 163 -9.37 -10.42 -11.26
C TYR A 163 -10.60 -10.86 -10.48
N GLY A 164 -11.62 -10.01 -10.41
CA GLY A 164 -12.77 -10.21 -9.55
C GLY A 164 -14.05 -10.66 -10.29
N PRO A 165 -15.23 -10.23 -9.82
CA PRO A 165 -16.54 -10.71 -10.28
C PRO A 165 -16.83 -10.48 -11.77
N LEU A 166 -16.17 -9.51 -12.41
CA LEU A 166 -16.40 -9.16 -13.81
C LEU A 166 -15.35 -9.75 -14.74
N SER A 167 -14.41 -10.53 -14.21
CA SER A 167 -13.31 -11.10 -14.99
C SER A 167 -13.68 -12.41 -15.68
N THR A 168 -13.17 -12.59 -16.90
CA THR A 168 -13.25 -13.86 -17.63
C THR A 168 -12.07 -14.75 -17.27
N GLY A 169 -12.38 -15.86 -16.61
CA GLY A 169 -11.45 -16.92 -16.22
C GLY A 169 -11.44 -18.09 -17.19
N ARG A 170 -10.67 -19.14 -16.84
CA ARG A 170 -10.57 -20.37 -17.64
C ARG A 170 -11.67 -21.37 -17.27
N PHE A 171 -11.99 -21.47 -15.98
CA PHE A 171 -12.99 -22.41 -15.45
C PHE A 171 -14.27 -21.71 -15.01
N VAL A 172 -14.16 -20.43 -14.64
CA VAL A 172 -15.27 -19.54 -14.30
C VAL A 172 -15.27 -18.40 -15.31
N THR A 173 -16.31 -18.31 -16.15
CA THR A 173 -16.22 -17.54 -17.42
C THR A 173 -16.75 -16.12 -17.34
N GLY A 174 -17.51 -15.78 -16.30
CA GLY A 174 -17.97 -14.41 -16.08
C GLY A 174 -18.83 -14.22 -14.85
N ARG A 175 -19.48 -13.06 -14.76
CA ARG A 175 -20.26 -12.62 -13.57
C ARG A 175 -21.38 -13.57 -13.17
N LYS A 176 -22.03 -14.24 -14.13
CA LYS A 176 -23.12 -15.21 -13.87
C LYS A 176 -22.64 -16.45 -13.13
N ASP A 177 -21.37 -16.80 -13.28
CA ASP A 177 -20.74 -17.96 -12.63
C ASP A 177 -20.12 -17.59 -11.27
N ARG A 178 -20.30 -16.34 -10.82
CA ARG A 178 -19.68 -15.80 -9.61
C ARG A 178 -20.72 -15.18 -8.70
N ARG A 179 -20.78 -15.64 -7.45
CA ARG A 179 -21.50 -14.92 -6.39
C ARG A 179 -20.57 -13.88 -5.78
N MET A 180 -21.07 -12.66 -5.64
CA MET A 180 -20.37 -11.52 -5.05
C MET A 180 -21.05 -11.14 -3.75
N VAL A 181 -20.30 -11.18 -2.66
CA VAL A 181 -20.75 -10.72 -1.34
C VAL A 181 -19.92 -9.50 -0.94
N VAL A 182 -20.57 -8.50 -0.36
CA VAL A 182 -19.88 -7.35 0.22
C VAL A 182 -20.26 -7.23 1.69
N VAL A 183 -19.24 -7.08 2.54
CA VAL A 183 -19.38 -6.80 3.96
C VAL A 183 -18.77 -5.42 4.22
N ASP A 184 -19.60 -4.44 4.55
CA ASP A 184 -19.17 -3.06 4.77
C ASP A 184 -20.17 -2.32 5.66
N VAL A 185 -19.71 -1.32 6.40
CA VAL A 185 -20.58 -0.46 7.22
C VAL A 185 -21.49 0.45 6.37
N ARG A 186 -21.12 0.69 5.11
CA ARG A 186 -21.87 1.54 4.18
C ARG A 186 -22.24 0.77 2.91
N LYS A 187 -23.37 1.12 2.31
CA LYS A 187 -23.74 0.66 0.97
C LYS A 187 -22.94 1.43 -0.10
N THR A 188 -21.68 1.02 -0.27
CA THR A 188 -20.74 1.60 -1.25
C THR A 188 -21.16 1.29 -2.70
N PRO A 189 -20.56 1.95 -3.71
CA PRO A 189 -20.73 1.55 -5.11
C PRO A 189 -20.42 0.07 -5.36
N THR A 190 -19.41 -0.50 -4.68
CA THR A 190 -19.12 -1.93 -4.77
C THR A 190 -20.26 -2.76 -4.18
N ALA A 191 -20.79 -2.38 -3.01
CA ALA A 191 -21.94 -3.04 -2.39
C ALA A 191 -23.19 -3.04 -3.28
N ALA A 192 -23.41 -1.97 -4.05
CA ALA A 192 -24.54 -1.90 -4.98
C ALA A 192 -24.49 -2.93 -6.12
N MET A 193 -23.32 -3.52 -6.40
CA MET A 193 -23.13 -4.58 -7.41
C MET A 193 -23.19 -6.01 -6.82
N ALA A 194 -23.28 -6.14 -5.50
CA ALA A 194 -23.22 -7.41 -4.80
C ALA A 194 -24.53 -8.20 -4.94
N ASP A 195 -24.43 -9.52 -4.99
CA ASP A 195 -25.59 -10.41 -4.87
C ASP A 195 -26.11 -10.45 -3.42
N MET A 196 -25.21 -10.25 -2.46
CA MET A 196 -25.53 -10.15 -1.04
C MET A 196 -24.71 -9.03 -0.41
N PHE A 197 -25.39 -8.14 0.31
CA PHE A 197 -24.75 -7.10 1.11
C PHE A 197 -25.02 -7.34 2.59
N ILE A 198 -23.95 -7.45 3.36
CA ILE A 198 -23.96 -7.51 4.83
C ILE A 198 -23.54 -6.15 5.36
N GLN A 199 -24.49 -5.43 5.94
CA GLN A 199 -24.20 -4.17 6.59
C GLN A 199 -23.88 -4.42 8.07
N VAL A 200 -22.60 -4.36 8.42
CA VAL A 200 -22.15 -4.52 9.81
C VAL A 200 -22.22 -3.19 10.55
N ARG A 201 -22.39 -3.24 11.87
CA ARG A 201 -22.18 -2.08 12.73
C ARG A 201 -20.69 -1.74 12.75
N PRO A 202 -20.30 -0.45 12.70
CA PRO A 202 -18.88 -0.08 12.81
C PRO A 202 -18.23 -0.69 14.05
N ASN A 203 -16.97 -1.14 13.88
CA ASN A 203 -16.16 -1.73 14.95
C ASN A 203 -16.71 -3.06 15.50
N THR A 204 -17.42 -3.85 14.70
CA THR A 204 -17.93 -5.18 15.11
C THR A 204 -17.52 -6.33 14.20
N ASP A 205 -16.53 -6.11 13.34
CA ASP A 205 -16.05 -7.11 12.39
C ASP A 205 -15.48 -8.35 13.09
N PHE A 206 -14.79 -8.18 14.22
CA PHE A 206 -14.25 -9.30 15.02
C PHE A 206 -15.36 -10.26 15.48
N GLU A 207 -16.46 -9.71 16.02
CA GLU A 207 -17.59 -10.49 16.49
C GLU A 207 -18.28 -11.23 15.34
N ILE A 208 -18.49 -10.56 14.19
CA ILE A 208 -19.07 -11.18 12.99
C ILE A 208 -18.18 -12.33 12.48
N LEU A 209 -16.87 -12.11 12.38
CA LEU A 209 -15.91 -13.13 11.95
C LEU A 209 -15.91 -14.33 12.90
N THR A 210 -16.00 -14.09 14.21
CA THR A 210 -16.06 -15.13 15.24
C THR A 210 -17.39 -15.91 15.17
N ALA A 211 -18.50 -15.22 14.95
CA ALA A 211 -19.81 -15.85 14.75
C ALA A 211 -19.84 -16.74 13.50
N LEU A 212 -19.31 -16.26 12.37
CA LEU A 212 -19.18 -17.09 11.15
C LEU A 212 -18.31 -18.32 11.39
N ARG A 213 -17.21 -18.19 12.15
CA ARG A 213 -16.39 -19.34 12.54
C ARG A 213 -17.17 -20.36 13.35
N ALA A 214 -17.98 -19.93 14.31
CA ALA A 214 -18.83 -20.83 15.09
C ALA A 214 -19.79 -21.60 14.16
N LEU A 215 -20.52 -20.89 13.29
CA LEU A 215 -21.45 -21.49 12.32
C LEU A 215 -20.73 -22.46 11.37
N ILE A 216 -19.56 -22.10 10.85
CA ILE A 216 -18.78 -22.96 9.93
C ILE A 216 -18.24 -24.21 10.64
N ASN A 217 -18.04 -24.18 11.96
CA ASN A 217 -17.67 -25.35 12.74
C ASN A 217 -18.89 -26.04 13.38
N ASP A 218 -20.10 -25.81 12.83
CA ASP A 218 -21.35 -26.47 13.21
C ASP A 218 -21.74 -26.22 14.68
N LEU A 219 -21.46 -25.02 15.19
CA LEU A 219 -21.88 -24.53 16.51
C LEU A 219 -23.06 -23.56 16.37
N ASP A 220 -23.98 -23.62 17.33
CA ASP A 220 -25.14 -22.75 17.40
C ASP A 220 -24.79 -21.38 18.02
N LEU A 221 -25.54 -20.34 17.61
CA LEU A 221 -25.47 -19.00 18.19
C LEU A 221 -26.74 -18.72 19.00
N GLU A 222 -26.60 -18.61 20.33
CA GLU A 222 -27.73 -18.32 21.24
C GLU A 222 -28.06 -16.81 21.32
N VAL A 223 -28.06 -16.13 20.18
CA VAL A 223 -28.36 -14.70 20.03
C VAL A 223 -29.15 -14.45 18.76
N GLU A 224 -29.92 -13.37 18.70
CA GLU A 224 -30.69 -13.02 17.50
C GLU A 224 -29.86 -12.28 16.45
N GLU A 225 -28.89 -11.47 16.89
CA GLU A 225 -27.98 -10.71 16.03
C GLU A 225 -26.56 -10.65 16.60
N VAL A 226 -25.59 -10.51 15.70
CA VAL A 226 -24.19 -10.21 16.03
C VAL A 226 -23.77 -9.02 15.18
N GLY A 227 -23.12 -8.02 15.76
CA GLY A 227 -22.60 -6.87 15.00
C GLY A 227 -23.64 -6.13 14.14
N GLY A 228 -24.91 -6.13 14.55
CA GLY A 228 -26.03 -5.54 13.79
C GLY A 228 -26.52 -6.38 12.61
N VAL A 229 -26.14 -7.66 12.54
CA VAL A 229 -26.55 -8.60 11.50
C VAL A 229 -27.30 -9.76 12.16
N ALA A 230 -28.54 -10.00 11.73
CA ALA A 230 -29.34 -11.13 12.20
C ALA A 230 -28.62 -12.47 11.94
N VAL A 231 -28.67 -13.38 12.91
CA VAL A 231 -28.00 -14.69 12.83
C VAL A 231 -28.46 -15.47 11.59
N ALA A 232 -29.75 -15.45 11.26
CA ALA A 232 -30.26 -16.09 10.03
C ALA A 232 -29.55 -15.63 8.74
N LYS A 233 -29.10 -14.37 8.69
CA LYS A 233 -28.35 -13.85 7.54
C LYS A 233 -26.88 -14.26 7.57
N LEU A 234 -26.31 -14.46 8.76
CA LEU A 234 -24.97 -15.02 8.94
C LEU A 234 -24.95 -16.51 8.58
N GLU A 235 -26.00 -17.26 8.91
CA GLU A 235 -26.22 -18.64 8.48
C GLU A 235 -26.30 -18.73 6.95
N GLU A 236 -27.09 -17.87 6.31
CA GLU A 236 -27.14 -17.80 4.84
C GLU A 236 -25.75 -17.54 4.25
N LEU A 237 -24.98 -16.61 4.84
CA LEU A 237 -23.61 -16.35 4.40
C LEU A 237 -22.69 -17.56 4.62
N ALA A 238 -22.76 -18.22 5.77
CA ALA A 238 -21.97 -19.41 6.07
C ALA A 238 -22.25 -20.53 5.06
N ASP A 239 -23.53 -20.77 4.73
CA ASP A 239 -23.95 -21.74 3.71
C ASP A 239 -23.36 -21.41 2.34
N ILE A 240 -23.41 -20.13 1.93
CA ILE A 240 -22.80 -19.67 0.67
C ILE A 240 -21.30 -19.95 0.66
N MET A 241 -20.62 -19.66 1.77
CA MET A 241 -19.17 -19.82 1.89
C MET A 241 -18.75 -21.29 1.83
N VAL A 242 -19.47 -22.18 2.52
CA VAL A 242 -19.18 -23.63 2.55
C VAL A 242 -19.46 -24.30 1.20
N ASN A 243 -20.48 -23.84 0.46
CA ASN A 243 -20.87 -24.41 -0.83
C ASN A 243 -20.09 -23.86 -2.04
N ALA A 244 -19.18 -22.89 -1.86
CA ALA A 244 -18.29 -22.44 -2.93
C ALA A 244 -17.39 -23.58 -3.42
N ARG A 245 -16.96 -23.58 -4.68
CA ARG A 245 -15.87 -24.48 -5.15
C ARG A 245 -14.50 -23.85 -4.93
N PHE A 246 -14.42 -22.53 -5.06
CA PHE A 246 -13.25 -21.73 -4.75
C PHE A 246 -13.72 -20.34 -4.28
N GLY A 247 -13.61 -20.09 -2.98
CA GLY A 247 -13.90 -18.78 -2.39
C GLY A 247 -12.65 -17.89 -2.32
N ALA A 248 -12.82 -16.60 -2.60
CA ALA A 248 -11.78 -15.58 -2.43
C ALA A 248 -12.30 -14.42 -1.57
N LEU A 249 -11.63 -14.18 -0.43
CA LEU A 249 -11.90 -13.05 0.46
C LEU A 249 -10.87 -11.94 0.20
N PHE A 250 -11.32 -10.86 -0.41
CA PHE A 250 -10.57 -9.60 -0.49
C PHE A 250 -10.94 -8.72 0.69
N PHE A 251 -9.95 -8.11 1.33
CA PHE A 251 -10.19 -7.22 2.47
C PHE A 251 -9.30 -5.99 2.44
N GLY A 252 -9.75 -4.92 3.08
CA GLY A 252 -9.05 -3.64 3.10
C GLY A 252 -9.07 -2.95 4.45
N LEU A 253 -9.03 -1.60 4.40
CA LEU A 253 -8.89 -0.77 5.59
C LEU A 253 -10.06 -0.86 6.58
N GLY A 254 -11.24 -1.33 6.14
CA GLY A 254 -12.36 -1.58 7.05
C GLY A 254 -12.07 -2.68 8.08
N LEU A 255 -11.09 -3.56 7.84
CA LEU A 255 -10.61 -4.51 8.84
C LEU A 255 -9.33 -4.04 9.56
N THR A 256 -8.42 -3.36 8.85
CA THR A 256 -7.11 -3.01 9.42
C THR A 256 -7.11 -1.70 10.20
N MET A 257 -8.06 -0.79 9.94
CA MET A 257 -8.12 0.54 10.55
C MET A 257 -9.38 0.76 11.40
N SER A 258 -10.17 -0.28 11.62
CA SER A 258 -11.24 -0.32 12.62
C SER A 258 -10.74 -0.87 13.95
N TYR A 259 -11.57 -0.76 14.99
CA TYR A 259 -11.28 -1.38 16.28
C TYR A 259 -10.98 -2.88 16.11
N GLY A 260 -10.00 -3.39 16.86
CA GLY A 260 -9.51 -4.76 16.75
C GLY A 260 -8.30 -4.92 15.81
N LYS A 261 -8.16 -4.09 14.76
CA LYS A 261 -6.99 -4.05 13.86
C LYS A 261 -6.45 -5.44 13.47
N GLU A 262 -5.33 -5.88 14.03
CA GLU A 262 -4.68 -7.17 13.77
C GLU A 262 -5.55 -8.36 14.16
N HIS A 263 -6.32 -8.26 15.25
CA HIS A 263 -7.23 -9.32 15.69
C HIS A 263 -8.39 -9.55 14.73
N ASN A 264 -8.84 -8.51 14.02
CA ASN A 264 -9.79 -8.69 12.91
C ASN A 264 -9.17 -9.56 11.80
N ILE A 265 -7.88 -9.37 11.53
CA ILE A 265 -7.17 -10.14 10.51
C ILE A 265 -6.92 -11.57 10.97
N GLU A 266 -6.52 -11.78 12.22
CA GLU A 266 -6.40 -13.12 12.82
C GLU A 266 -7.72 -13.89 12.73
N ALA A 267 -8.85 -13.24 13.05
CA ALA A 267 -10.17 -13.85 12.94
C ALA A 267 -10.54 -14.19 11.49
N ALA A 268 -10.21 -13.32 10.52
CA ALA A 268 -10.41 -13.57 9.09
C ALA A 268 -9.51 -14.71 8.54
N ILE A 269 -8.26 -14.78 9.02
CA ILE A 269 -7.34 -15.89 8.71
C ILE A 269 -7.90 -17.20 9.26
N ALA A 270 -8.33 -17.20 10.52
CA ALA A 270 -8.89 -18.39 11.17
C ALA A 270 -10.18 -18.86 10.47
N LEU A 271 -11.07 -17.93 10.11
CA LEU A 271 -12.25 -18.20 9.28
C LEU A 271 -11.88 -18.86 7.95
N THR A 272 -10.89 -18.29 7.25
CA THR A 272 -10.42 -18.84 5.97
C THR A 272 -9.82 -20.24 6.15
N ARG A 273 -9.10 -20.50 7.25
CA ARG A 273 -8.57 -21.84 7.59
C ARG A 273 -9.68 -22.84 7.91
N ASP A 274 -10.69 -22.43 8.67
CA ASP A 274 -11.84 -23.28 8.99
C ASP A 274 -12.62 -23.66 7.73
N LEU A 275 -12.81 -22.71 6.81
CA LEU A 275 -13.40 -22.98 5.50
C LEU A 275 -12.58 -23.99 4.68
N ASN A 276 -11.24 -23.92 4.72
CA ASN A 276 -10.39 -24.89 4.01
C ASN A 276 -10.52 -26.34 4.50
N LYS A 277 -11.18 -26.60 5.64
CA LYS A 277 -11.58 -27.95 6.06
C LYS A 277 -12.77 -28.49 5.27
N LYS A 278 -13.61 -27.60 4.72
CA LYS A 278 -14.87 -27.92 4.01
C LYS A 278 -14.81 -27.63 2.51
N THR A 279 -14.16 -26.53 2.10
CA THR A 279 -14.02 -26.11 0.70
C THR A 279 -12.77 -25.25 0.47
N LYS A 280 -12.31 -25.12 -0.78
CA LYS A 280 -11.14 -24.27 -1.07
C LYS A 280 -11.47 -22.79 -0.86
N PHE A 281 -10.73 -22.15 0.04
CA PHE A 281 -10.83 -20.72 0.29
C PHE A 281 -9.45 -20.06 0.34
N VAL A 282 -9.36 -18.81 -0.11
CA VAL A 282 -8.16 -17.97 0.01
C VAL A 282 -8.53 -16.56 0.45
N MET A 283 -7.58 -15.84 1.04
CA MET A 283 -7.74 -14.41 1.33
C MET A 283 -6.57 -13.59 0.79
N ILE A 284 -6.86 -12.38 0.31
CA ILE A 284 -5.89 -11.50 -0.32
C ILE A 284 -6.12 -10.06 0.19
N PRO A 285 -5.12 -9.41 0.80
CA PRO A 285 -5.23 -8.02 1.20
C PRO A 285 -5.24 -7.10 -0.03
N MET A 286 -6.15 -6.13 -0.06
CA MET A 286 -6.25 -5.11 -1.11
C MET A 286 -5.19 -4.02 -0.91
N ARG A 287 -3.92 -4.39 -1.05
CA ARG A 287 -2.76 -3.52 -0.81
C ARG A 287 -2.90 -2.20 -1.58
N GLY A 288 -2.63 -1.08 -0.89
CA GLY A 288 -2.93 0.28 -1.36
C GLY A 288 -2.10 0.71 -2.57
N HIS A 289 -0.88 1.17 -2.34
CA HIS A 289 0.01 1.72 -3.38
C HIS A 289 0.67 0.64 -4.24
N PHE A 290 1.10 1.00 -5.45
CA PHE A 290 1.61 0.04 -6.44
C PHE A 290 2.84 -0.76 -5.97
N ASN A 291 3.62 -0.27 -5.00
CA ASN A 291 4.80 -0.97 -4.50
C ASN A 291 4.89 -1.08 -2.97
N VAL A 292 3.77 -0.91 -2.26
CA VAL A 292 3.79 -1.13 -0.80
C VAL A 292 4.17 -2.58 -0.44
N THR A 293 3.75 -3.55 -1.26
CA THR A 293 4.19 -4.94 -1.11
C THR A 293 5.69 -5.05 -1.26
N GLY A 294 6.28 -4.41 -2.28
CA GLY A 294 7.72 -4.49 -2.53
C GLY A 294 8.54 -3.83 -1.43
N ALA A 295 8.02 -2.77 -0.80
CA ALA A 295 8.63 -2.24 0.42
C ALA A 295 8.75 -3.31 1.51
N ASN A 296 7.68 -4.07 1.79
CA ASN A 296 7.77 -5.13 2.79
C ASN A 296 8.69 -6.28 2.39
N GLU A 297 8.68 -6.68 1.12
CA GLU A 297 9.58 -7.72 0.61
C GLU A 297 11.05 -7.31 0.79
N VAL A 298 11.41 -6.08 0.37
CA VAL A 298 12.77 -5.55 0.47
C VAL A 298 13.23 -5.48 1.92
N PHE A 299 12.39 -4.91 2.78
CA PHE A 299 12.62 -4.85 4.22
C PHE A 299 12.87 -6.25 4.80
N THR A 300 12.01 -7.21 4.47
CA THR A 300 12.08 -8.57 5.01
C THR A 300 13.35 -9.29 4.58
N TRP A 301 13.71 -9.27 3.28
CA TRP A 301 14.89 -10.02 2.82
C TRP A 301 16.21 -9.38 3.27
N GLN A 302 16.25 -8.07 3.57
CA GLN A 302 17.47 -7.40 4.03
C GLN A 302 17.64 -7.44 5.54
N THR A 303 16.54 -7.40 6.30
CA THR A 303 16.59 -7.16 7.75
C THR A 303 15.97 -8.30 8.58
N GLY A 304 15.22 -9.19 7.94
CA GLY A 304 14.38 -10.19 8.60
C GLY A 304 12.98 -9.69 8.95
N TYR A 305 12.70 -8.38 8.83
CA TYR A 305 11.45 -7.76 9.27
C TYR A 305 10.81 -6.87 8.21
N PRO A 306 9.47 -6.81 8.10
CA PRO A 306 8.78 -6.19 6.96
C PRO A 306 8.53 -4.67 7.04
N PHE A 307 8.59 -4.05 8.21
CA PHE A 307 8.38 -2.61 8.48
C PHE A 307 8.79 -2.30 9.93
N CYS A 308 8.73 -1.05 10.41
CA CYS A 308 9.10 -0.69 11.80
C CYS A 308 10.48 -1.19 12.26
N VAL A 309 11.50 -1.15 11.38
CA VAL A 309 12.82 -1.73 11.64
C VAL A 309 13.77 -0.70 12.20
N ASP A 310 14.09 -0.83 13.48
CA ASP A 310 14.98 0.07 14.22
C ASP A 310 16.40 -0.49 14.26
N PHE A 311 17.38 0.33 13.84
CA PHE A 311 18.80 0.00 13.80
C PHE A 311 19.62 0.65 14.93
N SER A 312 18.99 1.36 15.87
CA SER A 312 19.67 2.14 16.94
C SER A 312 20.64 1.34 17.81
N MET A 313 20.47 0.02 17.90
CA MET A 313 21.34 -0.88 18.67
C MET A 313 22.45 -1.52 17.82
N GLY A 314 22.62 -1.11 16.56
CA GLY A 314 23.60 -1.67 15.61
C GLY A 314 23.19 -3.00 14.97
N TYR A 315 21.93 -3.41 15.15
CA TYR A 315 21.30 -4.57 14.50
C TYR A 315 19.79 -4.32 14.40
N PRO A 316 19.08 -4.95 13.43
CA PRO A 316 17.66 -4.70 13.23
C PRO A 316 16.83 -5.23 14.41
N ARG A 317 15.95 -4.36 14.94
CA ARG A 317 14.91 -4.69 15.92
C ARG A 317 13.54 -4.34 15.36
N TYR A 318 12.52 -5.08 15.77
CA TYR A 318 11.18 -4.99 15.22
C TYR A 318 10.14 -5.09 16.33
N ASN A 319 9.52 -3.96 16.67
CA ASN A 319 8.47 -3.88 17.68
C ASN A 319 7.38 -2.88 17.22
N PRO A 320 6.53 -3.21 16.23
CA PRO A 320 5.40 -2.33 15.87
C PRO A 320 4.57 -1.94 17.10
N GLY A 321 4.25 -0.65 17.23
CA GLY A 321 3.70 0.00 18.42
C GLY A 321 4.76 0.74 19.26
N GLU A 322 5.99 0.22 19.30
CA GLU A 322 7.16 0.91 19.85
C GLU A 322 7.93 1.58 18.72
N THR A 323 8.39 0.82 17.73
CA THR A 323 9.26 1.28 16.63
C THR A 323 8.52 1.63 15.35
N SER A 324 7.22 1.91 15.39
CA SER A 324 6.52 2.43 14.22
C SER A 324 6.76 3.92 14.05
N ALA A 325 6.86 4.40 12.80
CA ALA A 325 7.10 5.82 12.54
C ALA A 325 6.02 6.71 13.16
N VAL A 326 4.75 6.26 13.14
CA VAL A 326 3.64 7.00 13.79
C VAL A 326 3.82 7.12 15.30
N ASP A 327 4.31 6.08 15.97
CA ASP A 327 4.47 6.06 17.42
C ASP A 327 5.69 6.87 17.86
N VAL A 328 6.82 6.69 17.16
CA VAL A 328 8.05 7.47 17.38
C VAL A 328 7.82 8.96 17.14
N LEU A 329 7.11 9.33 16.07
CA LEU A 329 6.73 10.73 15.82
C LEU A 329 5.74 11.24 16.89
N ALA A 330 4.78 10.43 17.31
CA ALA A 330 3.82 10.80 18.35
C ALA A 330 4.50 11.00 19.71
N ARG A 331 5.59 10.29 20.03
CA ARG A 331 6.37 10.49 21.26
C ARG A 331 7.40 11.61 21.16
N GLY A 332 7.67 12.11 19.95
CA GLY A 332 8.64 13.19 19.73
C GLY A 332 10.09 12.73 19.82
N GLU A 333 10.33 11.45 19.55
CA GLU A 333 11.66 10.82 19.61
C GLU A 333 12.46 11.03 18.31
N CYS A 334 11.76 11.26 17.19
CA CYS A 334 12.36 11.53 15.89
C CYS A 334 12.83 12.99 15.79
N ASP A 335 14.11 13.20 15.48
CA ASP A 335 14.70 14.52 15.24
C ASP A 335 14.93 14.83 13.74
N LEU A 336 14.84 13.82 12.88
CA LEU A 336 14.88 13.93 11.42
C LEU A 336 13.93 12.92 10.76
N LEU A 337 13.00 13.41 9.94
CA LEU A 337 12.16 12.58 9.07
C LEU A 337 12.67 12.67 7.62
N PHE A 338 13.09 11.55 7.07
CA PHE A 338 13.51 11.39 5.68
C PHE A 338 12.42 10.66 4.89
N VAL A 339 11.73 11.35 3.98
CA VAL A 339 10.57 10.84 3.26
C VAL A 339 10.91 10.53 1.80
N VAL A 340 10.55 9.32 1.34
CA VAL A 340 10.65 8.92 -0.07
C VAL A 340 9.33 8.38 -0.57
N GLY A 341 8.76 9.01 -1.61
CA GLY A 341 7.56 8.50 -2.28
C GLY A 341 6.33 8.39 -1.38
N ALA A 342 6.14 9.35 -0.48
CA ALA A 342 5.00 9.46 0.41
C ALA A 342 4.72 10.92 0.80
N ASP A 343 3.50 11.19 1.28
CA ASP A 343 3.07 12.54 1.67
C ASP A 343 2.46 12.53 3.09
N PRO A 344 3.28 12.33 4.15
CA PRO A 344 2.81 12.21 5.53
C PRO A 344 2.01 13.42 6.02
N CYS A 345 2.31 14.65 5.57
CA CYS A 345 1.54 15.84 5.96
C CYS A 345 0.07 15.80 5.53
N SER A 346 -0.26 15.03 4.48
CA SER A 346 -1.65 14.86 4.02
C SER A 346 -2.33 13.62 4.60
N HIS A 347 -1.56 12.61 5.02
CA HIS A 347 -2.09 11.27 5.27
C HIS A 347 -1.85 10.75 6.70
N LEU A 348 -1.01 11.40 7.51
CA LEU A 348 -0.89 11.09 8.93
C LEU A 348 -1.94 11.85 9.75
N PRO A 349 -2.31 11.35 10.94
CA PRO A 349 -3.15 12.08 11.88
C PRO A 349 -2.64 13.49 12.15
N TYR A 350 -3.54 14.47 12.25
CA TYR A 350 -3.19 15.88 12.48
C TYR A 350 -2.27 16.07 13.69
N SER A 351 -2.52 15.35 14.79
CA SER A 351 -1.70 15.38 16.01
C SER A 351 -0.24 14.97 15.78
N ILE A 352 0.03 14.14 14.77
CA ILE A 352 1.38 13.77 14.36
C ILE A 352 1.96 14.83 13.41
N VAL A 353 1.16 15.30 12.44
CA VAL A 353 1.58 16.34 11.49
C VAL A 353 1.99 17.63 12.22
N GLU A 354 1.31 17.98 13.30
CA GLU A 354 1.67 19.17 14.09
C GLU A 354 3.08 19.08 14.69
N LYS A 355 3.49 17.88 15.11
CA LYS A 355 4.83 17.62 15.66
C LYS A 355 5.93 17.75 14.62
N LEU A 356 5.63 17.51 13.34
CA LEU A 356 6.60 17.66 12.25
C LEU A 356 7.17 19.09 12.16
N LYS A 357 6.51 20.11 12.73
CA LYS A 357 7.04 21.49 12.77
C LYS A 357 8.36 21.61 13.52
N ASN A 358 8.62 20.68 14.44
CA ASN A 358 9.82 20.65 15.28
C ASN A 358 10.81 19.57 14.84
N VAL A 359 10.53 18.85 13.75
CA VAL A 359 11.35 17.75 13.23
C VAL A 359 11.98 18.23 11.92
N LYS A 360 13.28 18.00 11.75
CA LYS A 360 13.94 18.25 10.47
C LYS A 360 13.29 17.38 9.40
N LEU A 361 12.98 17.93 8.22
CA LEU A 361 12.25 17.20 7.19
C LEU A 361 12.99 17.21 5.85
N ILE A 362 13.34 16.03 5.36
CA ILE A 362 13.92 15.81 4.03
C ILE A 362 12.90 15.02 3.19
N VAL A 363 12.69 15.44 1.94
CA VAL A 363 11.69 14.81 1.06
C VAL A 363 12.27 14.61 -0.34
N LEU A 364 12.19 13.38 -0.85
CA LEU A 364 12.40 13.06 -2.26
C LEU A 364 11.02 12.78 -2.89
N ASP A 365 10.55 13.70 -3.72
CA ASP A 365 9.23 13.61 -4.36
C ASP A 365 9.23 14.29 -5.75
N PRO A 366 8.57 13.70 -6.76
CA PRO A 366 8.41 14.32 -8.07
C PRO A 366 7.49 15.56 -8.06
N SER A 367 6.60 15.70 -7.08
CA SER A 367 5.54 16.71 -7.04
C SER A 367 5.63 17.65 -5.85
N ILE A 368 5.04 18.83 -5.99
CA ILE A 368 4.85 19.79 -4.89
C ILE A 368 3.64 19.34 -4.05
N THR A 369 3.91 18.58 -2.99
CA THR A 369 2.93 18.12 -2.00
C THR A 369 2.92 19.01 -0.74
N PRO A 370 1.93 18.88 0.15
CA PRO A 370 2.00 19.48 1.49
C PRO A 370 3.29 19.13 2.25
N THR A 371 3.78 17.88 2.14
CA THR A 371 5.06 17.51 2.75
C THR A 371 6.25 18.25 2.12
N VAL A 372 6.31 18.38 0.79
CA VAL A 372 7.36 19.17 0.10
C VAL A 372 7.34 20.64 0.51
N LYS A 373 6.16 21.23 0.72
CA LYS A 373 6.04 22.63 1.17
C LYS A 373 6.57 22.85 2.59
N MET A 374 6.52 21.82 3.43
CA MET A 374 6.98 21.87 4.82
C MET A 374 8.48 21.56 4.96
N ALA A 375 9.04 20.83 4.01
CA ALA A 375 10.39 20.29 4.05
C ALA A 375 11.49 21.34 4.25
N ASP A 376 12.53 20.97 4.99
CA ASP A 376 13.79 21.70 5.08
C ASP A 376 14.69 21.43 3.89
N VAL A 377 14.61 20.21 3.31
CA VAL A 377 15.21 19.88 2.02
C VAL A 377 14.19 19.12 1.19
N ALA A 378 13.89 19.59 -0.01
CA ALA A 378 13.09 18.88 -1.00
C ALA A 378 13.91 18.64 -2.26
N ILE A 379 13.98 17.41 -2.73
CA ILE A 379 14.74 17.03 -3.92
C ILE A 379 13.81 16.38 -4.94
N PRO A 380 13.69 16.93 -6.17
CA PRO A 380 12.88 16.32 -7.21
C PRO A 380 13.51 15.03 -7.72
N VAL A 381 12.67 14.03 -7.97
CA VAL A 381 13.03 12.74 -8.54
C VAL A 381 12.16 12.39 -9.75
N ALA A 382 12.64 11.49 -10.60
CA ALA A 382 11.86 10.93 -11.70
C ALA A 382 10.72 10.03 -11.19
N TYR A 383 9.57 10.02 -11.89
CA TYR A 383 8.47 9.09 -11.61
C TYR A 383 8.84 7.67 -12.01
N VAL A 384 8.86 6.76 -11.03
CA VAL A 384 9.01 5.31 -11.27
C VAL A 384 7.80 4.79 -12.08
N GLY A 385 8.07 4.06 -13.16
CA GLY A 385 7.08 3.53 -14.09
C GLY A 385 6.58 4.51 -15.15
N ILE A 386 7.17 5.71 -15.21
CA ILE A 386 6.87 6.71 -16.24
C ILE A 386 8.18 7.28 -16.81
N GLU A 387 9.03 7.84 -15.96
CA GLU A 387 10.28 8.52 -16.32
C GLU A 387 11.52 7.68 -16.00
N THR A 388 11.38 6.70 -15.10
CA THR A 388 12.41 5.71 -14.80
C THR A 388 11.80 4.33 -14.62
N ALA A 389 12.59 3.28 -14.87
CA ALA A 389 12.19 1.90 -14.63
C ALA A 389 12.43 1.51 -13.16
N GLY A 390 11.89 0.37 -12.74
CA GLY A 390 12.14 -0.16 -11.40
C GLY A 390 11.33 -1.41 -11.11
N THR A 391 11.74 -2.16 -10.09
CA THR A 391 11.01 -3.35 -9.67
C THR A 391 9.89 -2.95 -8.71
N ALA A 392 8.70 -3.52 -8.89
CA ALA A 392 7.60 -3.42 -7.93
C ALA A 392 6.94 -4.78 -7.66
N TYR A 393 6.12 -4.85 -6.61
CA TYR A 393 5.33 -6.04 -6.28
C TYR A 393 3.84 -5.69 -6.21
N ARG A 394 3.02 -6.47 -6.92
CA ARG A 394 1.57 -6.34 -6.88
C ARG A 394 1.01 -6.81 -5.52
N MET A 395 -0.26 -6.51 -5.23
CA MET A 395 -0.90 -6.87 -3.95
C MET A 395 -0.85 -8.37 -3.59
N ASP A 396 -0.70 -9.25 -4.58
CA ASP A 396 -0.61 -10.70 -4.45
C ASP A 396 0.82 -11.25 -4.47
N GLY A 397 1.83 -10.38 -4.27
CA GLY A 397 3.24 -10.77 -4.18
C GLY A 397 3.92 -11.07 -5.52
N VAL A 398 3.24 -10.83 -6.65
CA VAL A 398 3.85 -11.03 -7.98
C VAL A 398 4.82 -9.87 -8.28
N PRO A 399 6.13 -10.14 -8.50
CA PRO A 399 7.08 -9.11 -8.92
C PRO A 399 6.83 -8.70 -10.37
N ILE A 400 6.97 -7.42 -10.64
CA ILE A 400 6.69 -6.77 -11.93
C ILE A 400 7.75 -5.71 -12.22
N GLN A 401 8.13 -5.59 -13.50
CA GLN A 401 9.14 -4.62 -13.94
C GLN A 401 8.48 -3.39 -14.56
N LEU A 402 8.48 -2.27 -13.83
CA LEU A 402 8.04 -0.99 -14.35
C LEU A 402 9.01 -0.49 -15.43
N LYS A 403 8.47 0.17 -16.45
CA LYS A 403 9.21 0.64 -17.62
C LYS A 403 9.35 2.16 -17.60
N LYS A 404 10.43 2.65 -18.20
CA LYS A 404 10.55 4.06 -18.62
C LYS A 404 9.80 4.26 -19.92
N ILE A 405 8.96 5.30 -19.98
CA ILE A 405 8.05 5.61 -21.09
C ILE A 405 8.42 6.95 -21.72
N ILE A 406 8.80 7.93 -20.91
CA ILE A 406 9.28 9.25 -21.35
C ILE A 406 10.58 9.62 -20.62
N GLU A 407 11.30 10.60 -21.13
CA GLU A 407 12.43 11.23 -20.45
C GLU A 407 11.94 12.17 -19.34
N PRO A 408 12.58 12.18 -18.16
CA PRO A 408 12.29 13.18 -17.14
C PRO A 408 12.68 14.60 -17.60
N PRO A 409 12.17 15.65 -16.95
CA PRO A 409 12.65 17.02 -17.18
C PRO A 409 14.18 17.13 -17.03
N PRO A 410 14.85 18.00 -17.80
CA PRO A 410 16.31 18.13 -17.75
C PRO A 410 16.84 18.37 -16.34
N GLY A 411 17.86 17.61 -15.95
CA GLY A 411 18.50 17.71 -14.63
C GLY A 411 17.79 16.97 -13.49
N ILE A 412 16.62 16.36 -13.74
CA ILE A 412 15.96 15.48 -12.77
C ILE A 412 16.51 14.06 -12.90
N LEU A 413 17.02 13.53 -11.79
CA LEU A 413 17.55 12.16 -11.69
C LEU A 413 16.50 11.21 -11.10
N SER A 414 16.71 9.91 -11.23
CA SER A 414 15.93 8.92 -10.48
C SER A 414 16.23 9.00 -8.98
N ASP A 415 15.26 8.55 -8.19
CA ASP A 415 15.43 8.30 -6.75
C ASP A 415 16.64 7.41 -6.47
N VAL A 416 16.84 6.34 -7.24
CA VAL A 416 18.01 5.44 -7.13
C VAL A 416 19.34 6.19 -7.27
N GLU A 417 19.46 7.06 -8.28
CA GLU A 417 20.68 7.85 -8.50
C GLU A 417 20.92 8.82 -7.34
N ILE A 418 19.91 9.59 -6.93
CA ILE A 418 20.04 10.57 -5.84
C ILE A 418 20.40 9.88 -4.52
N LEU A 419 19.73 8.80 -4.18
CA LEU A 419 20.01 8.03 -2.97
C LEU A 419 21.41 7.41 -3.01
N THR A 420 21.87 6.95 -4.17
CA THR A 420 23.25 6.46 -4.35
C THR A 420 24.28 7.57 -4.07
N HIS A 421 24.03 8.79 -4.53
CA HIS A 421 24.90 9.94 -4.26
C HIS A 421 24.94 10.30 -2.77
N ILE A 422 23.77 10.29 -2.10
CA ILE A 422 23.69 10.54 -0.66
C ILE A 422 24.44 9.44 0.11
N LEU A 423 24.14 8.18 -0.16
CA LEU A 423 24.71 7.02 0.54
C LEU A 423 26.24 6.97 0.42
N ARG A 424 26.81 7.26 -0.76
CA ARG A 424 28.27 7.33 -0.95
C ARG A 424 28.97 8.37 -0.09
N ARG A 425 28.27 9.43 0.31
CA ARG A 425 28.80 10.52 1.17
C ARG A 425 28.52 10.28 2.66
N LEU A 426 27.59 9.39 2.98
CA LEU A 426 27.31 8.95 4.35
C LEU A 426 28.36 7.96 4.84
N ARG A 427 28.77 7.02 3.97
CA ARG A 427 29.98 6.22 4.14
C ARG A 427 31.22 7.12 4.18
#